data_AF-A0A812X1N0-F1
#
_entry.id   AF-A0A812X1N0-F1
#
_cell.length_a   1.000
_cell.length_b   1.000
_cell.length_c   1.000
_cell.angle_alpha   90.00
_cell.angle_beta   90.00
_cell.angle_gamma   90.00
#
_symmetry.space_group_name_H-M   'P 1'
#
loop_
_entity.id
_entity.type
_entity.pdbx_description
1 polymer ?
#
loop_
_entity_poly.entity_id
_entity_poly.type
_entity_poly.pdbx_seq_one_letter_code
_entity_poly.pdbx_strand_id
1 'polypeptide(L)'
;NAKLASLTFALELERRLRNAAENDGITSHAINPNAVLTDFQKSLSASSERSAMSYLPPVWIAGKVFGFLGSRFREMTMRSIQHGASAIVHVATLPALQASGGGLFDDTETAFTKCGRTAAYCGRVPESWLPSVTLDEQ
;
A
#
# COMPACT_ATOMS: atom_id res chain seq x y z
N ASN A 1 -9.46 9.67 1.54
CA ASN A 1 -8.38 10.61 1.90
C ASN A 1 -7.41 10.15 2.98
N ALA A 2 -7.73 9.14 3.82
CA ALA A 2 -6.82 8.70 4.89
C ALA A 2 -5.44 8.20 4.41
N LYS A 3 -5.37 7.51 3.26
CA LYS A 3 -4.09 7.01 2.72
C LYS A 3 -3.15 8.12 2.24
N LEU A 4 -3.70 9.17 1.64
CA LEU A 4 -2.92 10.35 1.27
C LEU A 4 -2.38 11.05 2.52
N ALA A 5 -3.21 11.19 3.57
CA ALA A 5 -2.77 11.75 4.85
C ALA A 5 -1.65 10.92 5.52
N SER A 6 -1.72 9.60 5.46
CA SER A 6 -0.64 8.72 5.95
C SER A 6 0.67 8.92 5.17
N LEU A 7 0.58 9.09 3.85
CA LEU A 7 1.75 9.37 3.00
C LEU A 7 2.38 10.72 3.34
N THR A 8 1.58 11.79 3.38
CA THR A 8 2.08 13.12 3.73
C THR A 8 2.64 13.16 5.15
N PHE A 9 2.03 12.44 6.09
CA PHE A 9 2.54 12.31 7.44
C PHE A 9 3.92 11.63 7.48
N ALA A 10 4.12 10.52 6.76
CA ALA A 10 5.41 9.84 6.71
C ALA A 10 6.52 10.74 6.12
N LEU A 11 6.19 11.49 5.06
CA LEU A 11 7.13 12.44 4.45
C LEU A 11 7.48 13.61 5.38
N GLU A 12 6.48 14.17 6.07
CA GLU A 12 6.68 15.25 7.04
C GLU A 12 7.43 14.78 8.29
N LEU A 13 7.16 13.55 8.75
CA LEU A 13 7.89 12.94 9.85
C LEU A 13 9.37 12.78 9.50
N GLU A 14 9.68 12.29 8.30
CA GLU A 14 11.07 12.22 7.83
C GLU A 14 11.74 13.59 7.83
N ARG A 15 11.05 14.62 7.32
CA ARG A 15 11.57 15.99 7.29
C ARG A 15 11.92 16.48 8.71
N ARG A 16 11.06 16.19 9.69
CA ARG A 16 11.31 16.55 11.10
C ARG A 16 12.45 15.75 11.71
N LEU A 17 12.52 14.45 11.45
CA LEU A 17 13.61 13.58 11.93
C LEU A 17 14.96 14.05 11.38
N ARG A 18 15.05 14.40 10.10
CA ARG A 18 16.30 14.93 9.50
C ARG A 18 16.77 16.24 10.13
N ASN A 19 15.84 17.07 10.60
CA ASN A 19 16.14 18.36 11.20
C ASN A 19 16.27 18.30 12.73
N ALA A 20 16.05 17.14 13.36
CA ALA A 20 16.16 16.98 14.80
C ALA A 20 17.64 16.86 15.19
N ALA A 21 18.04 17.58 16.26
CA ALA A 21 19.40 17.55 16.77
C ALA A 21 19.82 16.18 17.32
N GLU A 22 18.85 15.34 17.71
CA GLU A 22 19.03 14.00 18.28
C GLU A 22 18.47 12.92 17.33
N ASN A 23 18.87 12.95 16.06
CA ASN A 23 18.50 11.86 15.15
C ASN A 23 19.50 10.69 15.25
N ASP A 24 19.09 9.61 15.93
CA ASP A 24 19.83 8.35 16.08
C ASP A 24 19.73 7.43 14.84
N GLY A 25 19.62 8.00 13.63
CA GLY A 25 19.47 7.23 12.39
C GLY A 25 18.08 6.64 12.19
N ILE A 26 17.06 7.30 12.72
CA ILE A 26 15.66 6.92 12.50
C ILE A 26 15.20 7.50 11.17
N THR A 27 14.64 6.64 10.31
CA THR A 27 14.06 7.03 9.02
C THR A 27 12.58 6.67 8.94
N SER A 28 11.82 7.49 8.22
CA SER A 28 10.40 7.26 7.96
C SER A 28 10.15 6.96 6.49
N HIS A 29 9.33 5.94 6.22
CA HIS A 29 8.98 5.49 4.88
C HIS A 29 7.50 5.15 4.78
N ALA A 30 6.91 5.41 3.61
CA ALA A 30 5.58 4.94 3.26
C ALA A 30 5.68 3.68 2.38
N ILE A 31 4.80 2.71 2.63
CA ILE A 31 4.81 1.43 1.91
C ILE A 31 3.39 1.14 1.41
N ASN A 32 3.27 0.89 0.11
CA ASN A 32 2.10 0.36 -0.56
C ASN A 32 2.36 -1.09 -1.00
N PRO A 33 1.94 -2.10 -0.21
CA PRO A 33 2.04 -3.52 -0.59
C PRO A 33 0.93 -3.95 -1.58
N ASN A 34 0.16 -2.99 -2.12
CA ASN A 34 -1.03 -3.20 -2.94
C ASN A 34 -2.12 -4.04 -2.26
N ALA A 35 -3.12 -4.48 -3.03
CA ALA A 35 -4.24 -5.25 -2.51
C ALA A 35 -3.79 -6.64 -2.05
N VAL A 36 -3.72 -6.82 -0.74
CA VAL A 36 -3.40 -8.09 -0.08
C VAL A 36 -4.68 -8.76 0.39
N LEU A 37 -4.77 -10.09 0.22
CA LEU A 37 -5.91 -10.90 0.66
C LEU A 37 -5.95 -11.02 2.20
N THR A 38 -6.45 -9.98 2.85
CA THR A 38 -6.66 -9.90 4.30
C THR A 38 -8.14 -10.00 4.65
N ASP A 39 -8.47 -10.28 5.92
CA ASP A 39 -9.87 -10.33 6.36
C ASP A 39 -10.56 -8.96 6.29
N PHE A 40 -9.80 -7.86 6.40
CA PHE A 40 -10.26 -6.50 6.12
C PHE A 40 -10.73 -6.35 4.66
N GLN A 41 -9.96 -6.89 3.71
CA GLN A 41 -10.32 -6.80 2.30
C GLN A 41 -11.51 -7.70 1.93
N LYS A 42 -11.64 -8.84 2.60
CA LYS A 42 -12.82 -9.71 2.49
C LYS A 42 -14.06 -9.03 3.06
N SER A 43 -13.97 -8.33 4.20
CA SER A 43 -15.12 -7.65 4.81
C SER A 43 -15.62 -6.45 3.99
N LEU A 44 -14.73 -5.72 3.32
CA LEU A 44 -15.09 -4.68 2.35
C LEU A 44 -15.82 -5.23 1.10
N SER A 45 -15.61 -6.50 0.78
CA SER A 45 -16.27 -7.14 -0.37
C SER A 45 -17.69 -7.58 -0.01
N ALA A 46 -17.90 -8.03 1.23
CA ALA A 46 -19.22 -8.45 1.71
C ALA A 46 -20.23 -7.30 1.89
N SER A 47 -19.76 -6.06 2.08
CA SER A 47 -20.62 -4.89 2.32
C SER A 47 -21.15 -4.25 1.03
N SER A 48 -20.53 -4.49 -0.13
CA SER A 48 -20.92 -3.87 -1.41
C SER A 48 -22.06 -4.58 -2.15
N GLU A 49 -22.52 -5.75 -1.69
CA GLU A 49 -23.46 -6.61 -2.44
C GLU A 49 -24.95 -6.39 -2.10
N ARG A 50 -25.30 -5.43 -1.24
CA ARG A 50 -26.71 -5.20 -0.85
C ARG A 50 -27.37 -4.11 -1.70
N SER A 51 -27.72 -4.44 -2.94
CA SER A 51 -28.64 -3.60 -3.75
C SER A 51 -30.10 -4.01 -3.52
N ALA A 52 -30.99 -3.03 -3.36
CA ALA A 52 -32.42 -3.25 -3.06
C ALA A 52 -33.21 -3.97 -4.17
N MET A 53 -32.70 -4.04 -5.41
CA MET A 53 -33.33 -4.76 -6.54
C MET A 53 -33.09 -6.29 -6.53
N SER A 54 -32.31 -6.80 -5.58
CA SER A 54 -31.90 -8.22 -5.51
C SER A 54 -33.01 -9.20 -5.08
N TYR A 55 -34.25 -8.75 -4.89
CA TYR A 55 -35.37 -9.57 -4.42
C TYR A 55 -36.18 -10.24 -5.54
N LEU A 56 -35.90 -9.92 -6.82
CA LEU A 56 -36.57 -10.57 -7.95
C LEU A 56 -35.86 -11.89 -8.30
N PRO A 57 -36.57 -13.04 -8.42
CA PRO A 57 -35.97 -14.38 -8.48
C PRO A 57 -34.89 -14.58 -9.57
N PRO A 58 -35.04 -14.07 -10.81
CA PRO A 58 -34.00 -14.22 -11.83
C PRO A 58 -32.75 -13.41 -11.52
N VAL A 59 -32.91 -12.23 -10.91
CA VAL A 59 -31.84 -11.28 -10.60
C VAL A 59 -31.06 -11.74 -9.37
N TRP A 60 -31.73 -12.37 -8.40
CA TRP A 60 -31.10 -12.91 -7.19
C TRP A 60 -30.14 -14.08 -7.50
N ILE A 61 -30.56 -15.02 -8.34
CA ILE A 61 -29.73 -16.18 -8.73
C ILE A 61 -28.53 -15.70 -9.55
N ALA A 62 -28.76 -14.82 -10.54
CA ALA A 62 -27.69 -14.21 -11.32
C ALA A 62 -26.71 -13.45 -10.40
N GLY A 63 -27.22 -12.62 -9.48
CA GLY A 63 -26.41 -11.89 -8.51
C GLY A 63 -25.53 -12.80 -7.65
N LYS A 64 -26.04 -13.95 -7.20
CA LYS A 64 -25.25 -14.92 -6.44
C LYS A 64 -24.16 -15.60 -7.27
N VAL A 65 -24.48 -16.04 -8.49
CA VAL A 65 -23.52 -16.75 -9.35
C VAL A 65 -22.42 -15.79 -9.81
N PHE A 66 -22.78 -14.59 -10.28
CA PHE A 66 -21.82 -13.57 -10.71
C PHE A 66 -21.06 -12.95 -9.52
N GLY A 67 -21.68 -12.80 -8.36
CA GLY A 67 -20.99 -12.37 -7.12
C GLY A 67 -19.97 -13.40 -6.63
N PHE A 68 -20.32 -14.69 -6.67
CA PHE A 68 -19.38 -15.77 -6.35
C PHE A 68 -18.22 -15.84 -7.35
N LEU A 69 -18.50 -15.75 -8.66
CA LEU A 69 -17.44 -15.76 -9.67
C LEU A 69 -16.55 -14.51 -9.58
N GLY A 70 -17.16 -13.33 -9.36
CA GLY A 70 -16.47 -12.06 -9.21
C GLY A 70 -15.58 -12.00 -7.97
N SER A 71 -16.06 -12.50 -6.83
CA SER A 71 -15.24 -12.59 -5.60
C SER A 71 -14.04 -13.52 -5.79
N ARG A 72 -14.21 -14.68 -6.43
CA ARG A 72 -13.10 -15.58 -6.77
C ARG A 72 -12.11 -14.99 -7.75
N PHE A 73 -12.59 -14.30 -8.79
CA PHE A 73 -11.71 -13.63 -9.75
C PHE A 73 -10.89 -12.53 -9.06
N ARG A 74 -11.52 -11.77 -8.17
CA ARG A 74 -10.86 -10.73 -7.39
C ARG A 74 -9.84 -11.31 -6.40
N GLU A 75 -10.16 -12.39 -5.71
CA GLU A 75 -9.20 -13.12 -4.86
C GLU A 75 -7.96 -13.58 -5.64
N MET A 76 -8.14 -14.07 -6.87
CA MET A 76 -7.02 -14.47 -7.74
C MET A 76 -6.15 -13.29 -8.20
N THR A 77 -6.69 -12.08 -8.27
CA THR A 77 -5.92 -10.86 -8.62
C THR A 77 -5.22 -10.20 -7.43
N MET A 78 -5.50 -10.63 -6.19
CA MET A 78 -4.87 -10.07 -5.00
C MET A 78 -3.54 -10.75 -4.67
N ARG A 79 -2.63 -10.00 -4.04
CA ARG A 79 -1.38 -10.53 -3.52
C ARG A 79 -1.63 -11.37 -2.26
N SER A 80 -0.77 -12.36 -2.03
CA SER A 80 -0.78 -13.14 -0.79
C SER A 80 -0.31 -12.30 0.40
N ILE A 81 -0.68 -12.72 1.61
CA ILE A 81 -0.22 -12.06 2.86
C ILE A 81 1.30 -12.12 2.95
N GLN A 82 1.90 -13.24 2.59
CA GLN A 82 3.35 -13.43 2.59
C GLN A 82 4.05 -12.42 1.67
N HIS A 83 3.46 -12.16 0.49
CA HIS A 83 3.97 -11.16 -0.45
C HIS A 83 3.96 -9.76 0.17
N GLY A 84 2.81 -9.31 0.69
CA GLY A 84 2.70 -7.98 1.31
C GLY A 84 3.57 -7.82 2.57
N ALA A 85 3.72 -8.88 3.37
CA ALA A 85 4.60 -8.86 4.54
C ALA A 85 6.08 -8.79 4.14
N SER A 86 6.51 -9.53 3.12
CA SER A 86 7.89 -9.50 2.63
C SER A 86 8.30 -8.10 2.17
N ALA A 87 7.35 -7.37 1.57
CA ALA A 87 7.54 -5.99 1.16
C ALA A 87 7.85 -5.06 2.34
N ILE A 88 7.09 -5.18 3.44
CA ILE A 88 7.29 -4.40 4.67
C ILE A 88 8.63 -4.76 5.32
N VAL A 89 8.93 -6.05 5.45
CA VAL A 89 10.18 -6.53 6.06
C VAL A 89 11.39 -6.07 5.26
N HIS A 90 11.31 -6.03 3.93
CA HIS A 90 12.39 -5.55 3.08
C HIS A 90 12.73 -4.09 3.41
N VAL A 91 11.74 -3.20 3.38
CA VAL A 91 11.96 -1.77 3.66
C VAL A 91 12.45 -1.55 5.09
N ALA A 92 11.93 -2.30 6.05
CA ALA A 92 12.29 -2.16 7.47
C ALA A 92 13.71 -2.66 7.80
N THR A 93 14.23 -3.65 7.08
CA THR A 93 15.52 -4.30 7.40
C THR A 93 16.65 -3.94 6.46
N LEU A 94 16.38 -3.21 5.37
CA LEU A 94 17.39 -2.90 4.36
C LEU A 94 18.41 -1.86 4.87
N PRO A 95 19.71 -2.19 5.00
CA PRO A 95 20.71 -1.27 5.55
C PRO A 95 20.87 0.02 4.74
N ALA A 96 20.66 -0.06 3.41
CA ALA A 96 20.76 1.09 2.52
C ALA A 96 19.70 2.18 2.80
N LEU A 97 18.64 1.88 3.54
CA LEU A 97 17.59 2.83 3.92
C LEU A 97 17.79 3.47 5.29
N GLN A 98 18.78 3.02 6.07
CA GLN A 98 19.09 3.61 7.38
C GLN A 98 19.54 5.07 7.29
N ALA A 99 20.17 5.46 6.18
CA ALA A 99 20.66 6.83 5.95
C ALA A 99 19.75 7.66 5.02
N SER A 100 18.65 7.09 4.52
CA SER A 100 17.83 7.73 3.49
C SER A 100 16.34 7.42 3.69
N GLY A 101 15.66 8.19 4.53
CA GLY A 101 14.20 8.17 4.64
C GLY A 101 13.47 9.02 3.60
N GLY A 102 12.14 9.04 3.68
CA GLY A 102 11.26 9.91 2.87
C GLY A 102 10.79 9.29 1.54
N GLY A 103 10.93 7.98 1.39
CA GLY A 103 10.49 7.26 0.19
C GLY A 103 9.08 6.69 0.30
N LEU A 104 8.35 6.64 -0.81
CA LEU A 104 7.23 5.74 -1.03
C LEU A 104 7.73 4.49 -1.76
N PHE A 105 7.39 3.32 -1.23
CA PHE A 105 7.65 2.04 -1.87
C PHE A 105 6.34 1.44 -2.36
N ASP A 106 6.25 1.11 -3.65
CA ASP A 106 5.06 0.52 -4.27
C ASP A 106 5.35 -0.82 -4.96
N ASP A 107 4.64 -1.87 -4.51
CA ASP A 107 4.76 -3.25 -4.95
C ASP A 107 3.92 -3.53 -6.22
N THR A 108 3.82 -2.55 -7.12
CA THR A 108 2.99 -2.68 -8.33
C THR A 108 3.62 -3.66 -9.30
N GLU A 109 4.94 -3.57 -9.51
CA GLU A 109 5.66 -4.41 -10.49
C GLU A 109 6.10 -5.75 -9.89
N THR A 110 6.80 -5.73 -8.75
CA THR A 110 7.27 -6.94 -8.05
C THR A 110 7.35 -6.68 -6.56
N ALA A 111 7.33 -7.75 -5.75
CA ALA A 111 7.78 -7.66 -4.36
C ALA A 111 9.12 -6.92 -4.38
N PHE A 112 9.41 -6.08 -3.38
CA PHE A 112 10.64 -5.26 -3.31
C PHE A 112 11.96 -6.06 -3.28
N THR A 113 11.92 -7.34 -3.68
CA THR A 113 13.04 -8.23 -3.90
C THR A 113 13.10 -8.60 -5.39
N LYS A 114 14.29 -8.63 -5.98
CA LYS A 114 14.53 -9.07 -7.38
C LYS A 114 13.96 -8.18 -8.49
N CYS A 115 13.73 -6.89 -8.24
CA CYS A 115 13.28 -5.92 -9.25
C CYS A 115 14.37 -5.48 -10.26
N GLY A 116 15.56 -6.08 -10.26
CA GLY A 116 16.67 -5.72 -11.15
C GLY A 116 17.35 -4.37 -10.85
N ARG A 117 16.94 -3.65 -9.80
CA ARG A 117 17.54 -2.40 -9.32
C ARG A 117 18.37 -2.65 -8.06
N THR A 118 19.20 -1.69 -7.67
CA THR A 118 19.84 -1.74 -6.35
C THR A 118 18.76 -1.74 -5.27
N ALA A 119 19.03 -2.39 -4.15
CA ALA A 119 18.03 -2.62 -3.11
C ALA A 119 17.38 -1.31 -2.62
N ALA A 120 18.13 -0.22 -2.52
CA ALA A 120 17.65 1.10 -2.10
C ALA A 120 16.58 1.72 -3.03
N TYR A 121 16.54 1.29 -4.29
CA TYR A 121 15.60 1.79 -5.31
C TYR A 121 14.57 0.74 -5.72
N CYS A 122 14.56 -0.43 -5.08
CA CYS A 122 13.68 -1.51 -5.46
C CYS A 122 12.24 -1.19 -5.07
N GLY A 123 11.40 -0.96 -6.08
CA GLY A 123 10.02 -0.48 -5.94
C GLY A 123 9.88 0.88 -5.24
N ARG A 124 10.96 1.67 -5.14
CA ARG A 124 10.87 3.07 -4.73
C ARG A 124 10.22 3.88 -5.85
N VAL A 125 9.18 4.64 -5.49
CA VAL A 125 8.46 5.54 -6.40
C VAL A 125 9.33 6.79 -6.66
N PRO A 126 9.39 7.29 -7.91
CA PRO A 126 10.10 8.53 -8.22
C PRO A 126 9.58 9.72 -7.40
N GLU A 127 10.47 10.60 -6.98
CA GLU A 127 10.11 11.79 -6.19
C GLU A 127 9.13 12.70 -6.91
N SER A 128 9.17 12.75 -8.25
CA SER A 128 8.23 13.51 -9.07
C SER A 128 6.77 13.04 -8.97
N TRP A 129 6.54 11.84 -8.43
CA TRP A 129 5.20 11.26 -8.23
C TRP A 129 4.75 11.37 -6.77
N LEU A 130 5.62 11.81 -5.87
CA LEU A 130 5.25 12.09 -4.49
C LEU A 130 4.45 13.39 -4.43
N PRO A 131 3.47 13.51 -3.53
CA PRO A 131 2.82 14.78 -3.30
C PRO A 131 3.87 15.80 -2.88
N SER A 132 3.81 17.00 -3.45
CA SER A 132 4.51 18.15 -2.92
C SER A 132 3.99 18.37 -1.50
N VAL A 133 4.74 17.91 -0.49
CA VAL A 133 4.44 18.26 0.89
C VAL A 133 4.66 19.76 0.93
N THR A 134 3.56 20.52 0.97
CA THR A 134 3.59 21.96 1.05
C THR A 134 4.41 22.33 2.28
N LEU A 135 5.57 22.93 2.01
CA LEU A 135 6.27 23.77 2.97
C LEU A 135 5.25 24.84 3.36
N ASP A 136 4.55 24.66 4.47
CA ASP A 136 4.04 25.83 5.18
C ASP A 136 5.26 26.72 5.43
N GLU A 137 5.13 27.95 4.96
CA GLU A 137 6.17 28.95 4.70
C GLU A 137 7.20 29.08 5.84
N GLN A 138 8.46 29.27 5.44
CA GLN A 138 9.48 29.90 6.29
C GLN A 138 9.15 31.37 6.51
#